data_AF-A0A2J8GGJ3-F1
#
_entry.id   AF-A0A2J8GGJ3-F1
#
_cell.length_a   1.000
_cell.length_b   1.000
_cell.length_c   1.000
_cell.angle_alpha   90.00
_cell.angle_beta   90.00
_cell.angle_gamma   90.00
#
_symmetry.space_group_name_H-M   'P 1'
#
loop_
_entity.id
_entity.type
_entity.pdbx_description
1 polymer ?
#
loop_
_entity_poly.entity_id
_entity_poly.type
_entity_poly.pdbx_seq_one_letter_code
_entity_poly.pdbx_strand_id
1 'polypeptide(L)'
;MCALCGTDRHLTIRSVTDIPDCPADVVMVAYTCGRCRRFSEHPAQVADLSAVLGRREQKGDVLIFGGHYMHCGQPMAKAGSELRRLAAPLSTEGAAEDTLDVYLSTRVLRCSCGFQMELPE
;
A
#
# COMPACT_ATOMS: atom_id res chain seq x y z
N MET A 1 3.96 11.04 14.57
CA MET A 1 4.82 12.15 14.07
C MET A 1 6.14 11.59 13.56
N CYS A 2 6.79 12.21 12.56
CA CYS A 2 8.11 11.76 12.11
C CYS A 2 9.19 12.03 13.17
N ALA A 3 9.91 11.01 13.63
CA ALA A 3 10.96 11.16 14.64
C ALA A 3 12.13 12.06 14.20
N LEU A 4 12.46 12.09 12.90
CA LEU A 4 13.54 12.92 12.36
C LEU A 4 13.10 14.36 12.06
N CYS A 5 11.91 14.55 11.49
CA CYS A 5 11.43 15.89 11.12
C CYS A 5 10.70 16.61 12.27
N GLY A 6 10.35 15.89 13.34
CA GLY A 6 9.60 16.45 14.47
C GLY A 6 8.18 16.90 14.10
N THR A 7 7.63 16.46 12.97
CA THR A 7 6.33 16.90 12.48
C THR A 7 5.59 15.77 11.77
N ASP A 8 4.27 15.87 11.71
CA ASP A 8 3.37 14.98 10.98
C ASP A 8 2.93 15.52 9.60
N ARG A 9 3.30 16.77 9.28
CA ARG A 9 2.86 17.48 8.05
C ARG A 9 3.24 16.80 6.75
N HIS A 10 4.32 16.05 6.76
CA HIS A 10 4.83 15.37 5.58
C HIS A 10 4.57 13.87 5.62
N LEU A 11 3.69 13.39 6.51
CA LEU A 11 3.40 11.97 6.60
C LEU A 11 2.34 11.57 5.59
N THR A 12 2.62 10.48 4.89
CA THR A 12 1.65 9.77 4.08
C THR A 12 1.38 8.43 4.75
N ILE A 13 0.14 8.21 5.17
CA ILE A 13 -0.27 6.94 5.77
C ILE A 13 -0.33 5.88 4.68
N ARG A 14 0.32 4.74 4.91
CA ARG A 14 0.45 3.63 3.96
C ARG A 14 -0.47 2.48 4.32
N SER A 15 -0.56 2.14 5.60
CA SER A 15 -1.48 1.12 6.10
C SER A 15 -2.00 1.45 7.49
N VAL A 16 -3.21 0.96 7.75
CA VAL A 16 -3.84 0.93 9.06
C VAL A 16 -4.40 -0.47 9.27
N THR A 17 -3.96 -1.13 10.33
CA THR A 17 -4.37 -2.49 10.68
C THR A 17 -4.72 -2.59 12.16
N ASP A 18 -5.65 -3.47 12.49
CA ASP A 18 -5.99 -3.76 13.87
C ASP A 18 -4.81 -4.45 14.56
N ILE A 19 -4.69 -4.23 15.87
CA ILE A 19 -3.71 -4.91 16.72
C ILE A 19 -4.46 -5.91 17.60
N PRO A 20 -4.13 -7.22 17.54
CA PRO A 20 -4.71 -8.20 18.45
C PRO A 20 -4.49 -7.81 19.91
N ASP A 21 -5.47 -8.09 20.77
CA ASP A 21 -5.42 -7.85 22.22
C ASP A 21 -5.22 -6.38 22.64
N CYS A 22 -5.43 -5.42 21.74
CA CYS A 22 -5.45 -4.00 22.04
C CYS A 22 -6.89 -3.43 22.08
N PRO A 23 -7.12 -2.31 22.78
CA PRO A 23 -8.35 -1.55 22.69
C PRO A 23 -8.71 -1.18 21.24
N ALA A 24 -10.01 -1.16 20.92
CA ALA A 24 -10.51 -0.91 19.55
C ALA A 24 -10.20 0.50 19.01
N ASP A 25 -9.81 1.44 19.87
CA ASP A 25 -9.37 2.79 19.51
C ASP A 25 -7.87 2.89 19.24
N VAL A 26 -7.13 1.77 19.31
CA VAL A 26 -5.70 1.70 18.99
C VAL A 26 -5.48 0.82 17.75
N VAL A 27 -4.82 1.38 16.75
CA VAL A 27 -4.50 0.71 15.49
C VAL A 27 -3.00 0.79 15.20
N MET A 28 -2.46 -0.19 14.48
CA MET A 28 -1.12 -0.11 13.94
C MET A 28 -1.15 0.77 12.69
N VAL A 29 -0.30 1.79 12.66
CA VAL A 29 -0.23 2.74 11.55
C VAL A 29 1.17 2.70 10.95
N ALA A 30 1.26 2.37 9.67
CA ALA A 30 2.48 2.50 8.90
C ALA A 30 2.43 3.76 8.03
N TYR A 31 3.53 4.50 7.97
CA TYR A 31 3.61 5.72 7.18
C TYR A 31 5.00 5.94 6.60
N THR A 32 5.06 6.80 5.59
CA THR A 32 6.31 7.31 5.02
C THR A 32 6.33 8.82 5.17
N CYS A 33 7.46 9.38 5.63
CA CYS A 33 7.65 10.83 5.60
C CYS A 33 8.11 11.27 4.20
N GLY A 34 7.34 12.11 3.50
CA GLY A 34 7.70 12.64 2.19
C GLY A 34 8.97 13.51 2.18
N ARG A 35 9.37 14.05 3.35
CA ARG A 35 10.57 14.89 3.49
C ARG A 35 11.86 14.09 3.69
N CYS A 36 11.90 13.21 4.68
CA CYS A 36 13.09 12.41 4.99
C CYS A 36 13.05 10.99 4.41
N ARG A 37 11.95 10.61 3.73
CA ARG A 37 11.70 9.30 3.11
C ARG A 37 11.70 8.11 4.06
N ARG A 38 11.82 8.34 5.37
CA ARG A 38 11.80 7.27 6.37
C ARG A 38 10.42 6.64 6.47
N PHE A 39 10.41 5.32 6.38
CA PHE A 39 9.30 4.47 6.76
C PHE A 39 9.30 4.24 8.28
N SER A 40 8.12 4.21 8.88
CA SER A 40 7.95 3.87 10.30
C SER A 40 6.57 3.29 10.52
N GLU A 41 6.46 2.46 11.55
CA GLU A 41 5.21 1.84 11.97
C GLU A 41 5.13 1.94 13.51
N HIS A 42 3.96 2.29 14.03
CA HIS A 42 3.70 2.27 15.47
C HIS A 42 2.20 2.21 15.79
N PRO A 43 1.82 1.76 16.99
CA PRO A 43 0.47 1.91 17.50
C PRO A 43 0.08 3.39 17.63
N ALA A 44 -1.12 3.74 17.22
CA ALA A 44 -1.65 5.10 17.33
C ALA A 44 -3.14 5.07 17.70
N GLN A 45 -3.57 6.13 18.37
CA GLN A 45 -4.98 6.35 18.65
C GLN A 45 -5.72 6.70 17.36
N VAL A 46 -6.93 6.16 17.18
CA VAL A 46 -7.79 6.45 16.02
C VAL A 46 -8.09 7.95 15.92
N ALA A 47 -8.22 8.64 17.07
CA ALA A 47 -8.38 10.10 17.11
C ALA A 47 -7.21 10.83 16.45
N ASP A 48 -5.97 10.48 16.79
CA ASP A 48 -4.77 11.10 16.21
C ASP A 48 -4.65 10.78 14.71
N LEU A 49 -4.94 9.53 14.33
CA LEU A 49 -4.98 9.11 12.94
C LEU A 49 -5.99 9.92 12.13
N SER A 50 -7.20 10.14 12.67
CA SER A 50 -8.25 10.91 12.00
C SER A 50 -7.82 12.36 11.70
N ALA A 51 -7.05 12.98 12.58
CA ALA A 51 -6.53 14.34 12.40
C ALA A 51 -5.47 14.42 11.29
N VAL A 52 -4.70 13.36 11.08
CA VAL A 52 -3.77 13.25 9.95
C VAL A 52 -4.53 12.92 8.67
N LEU A 53 -5.48 11.98 8.72
CA LEU A 53 -6.23 11.53 7.55
C LEU A 53 -7.13 12.61 6.96
N GLY A 54 -7.70 13.48 7.80
CA GLY A 54 -8.54 14.60 7.39
C GLY A 54 -7.80 15.70 6.61
N ARG A 55 -6.48 15.63 6.46
CA ARG A 55 -5.69 16.61 5.71
C ARG A 55 -5.86 16.38 4.21
N ARG A 56 -6.20 17.46 3.50
CA ARG A 56 -6.48 17.48 2.05
C ARG A 56 -5.25 17.12 1.18
N GLU A 57 -4.06 17.06 1.78
CA GLU A 57 -2.76 16.90 1.09
C GLU A 57 -2.36 15.44 0.84
N GLN A 58 -3.14 14.44 1.29
CA GLN A 58 -2.88 13.02 1.02
C GLN A 58 -3.24 12.61 -0.42
N LYS A 59 -2.80 13.38 -1.41
CA LYS A 59 -3.23 13.24 -2.79
C LYS A 59 -2.36 12.23 -3.53
N GLY A 60 -2.99 11.18 -4.06
CA GLY A 60 -2.40 10.31 -5.09
C GLY A 60 -1.67 9.07 -4.60
N ASP A 61 -1.71 8.76 -3.31
CA ASP A 61 -1.16 7.51 -2.76
C ASP A 61 -2.31 6.55 -2.37
N VAL A 62 -2.05 5.24 -2.48
CA VAL A 62 -2.98 4.20 -2.05
C VAL A 62 -2.79 3.96 -0.54
N LEU A 63 -3.90 3.92 0.20
CA LEU A 63 -3.95 3.55 1.61
C LEU A 63 -4.53 2.14 1.76
N ILE A 64 -3.85 1.28 2.53
CA ILE A 64 -4.39 -0.03 2.92
C ILE A 64 -5.12 0.13 4.26
N PHE A 65 -6.43 -0.13 4.27
CA PHE A 65 -7.25 0.03 5.48
C PHE A 65 -8.13 -1.19 5.66
N GLY A 66 -7.92 -1.95 6.75
CA GLY A 66 -8.75 -3.12 7.05
C GLY A 66 -8.84 -4.11 5.88
N GLY A 67 -7.72 -4.38 5.20
CA GLY A 67 -7.66 -5.26 4.03
C GLY A 67 -8.17 -4.67 2.71
N HIS A 68 -8.67 -3.43 2.70
CA HIS A 68 -9.13 -2.73 1.50
C HIS A 68 -8.06 -1.77 0.99
N TYR A 69 -7.99 -1.61 -0.34
CA TYR A 69 -7.15 -0.62 -0.99
C TYR A 69 -7.98 0.62 -1.28
N MET A 70 -7.60 1.75 -0.69
CA MET A 70 -8.31 3.01 -0.76
C MET A 70 -7.54 3.99 -1.66
N HIS A 71 -8.26 4.63 -2.58
CA HIS A 71 -7.73 5.70 -3.42
C HIS A 71 -8.79 6.79 -3.60
N CYS A 72 -8.38 8.07 -3.63
CA CYS A 72 -9.31 9.21 -3.57
C CYS A 72 -10.27 9.18 -2.36
N GLY A 73 -9.89 8.51 -1.27
CA GLY A 73 -10.72 8.36 -0.07
C GLY A 73 -11.87 7.37 -0.21
N GLN A 74 -11.89 6.53 -1.25
CA GLN A 74 -12.90 5.50 -1.47
C GLN A 74 -12.24 4.13 -1.72
N PRO A 75 -12.89 3.01 -1.37
CA PRO A 75 -12.37 1.69 -1.68
C PRO A 75 -12.31 1.48 -3.19
N MET A 76 -11.20 0.91 -3.66
CA MET A 76 -11.04 0.52 -5.06
C MET A 76 -11.89 -0.74 -5.35
N ALA A 77 -12.56 -0.76 -6.49
CA ALA A 77 -13.39 -1.88 -6.92
C ALA A 77 -12.54 -2.92 -7.67
N LYS A 78 -12.86 -4.21 -7.51
CA LYS A 78 -12.29 -5.26 -8.36
C LYS A 78 -12.82 -5.08 -9.78
N ALA A 79 -11.92 -4.84 -10.73
CA ALA A 79 -12.25 -4.62 -12.14
C ALA A 79 -12.01 -5.87 -13.02
N GLY A 80 -11.22 -6.83 -12.53
CA GLY A 80 -10.93 -8.07 -13.25
C GLY A 80 -9.87 -8.92 -12.56
N SER A 81 -9.55 -10.06 -13.17
CA SER A 81 -8.35 -10.84 -12.89
C SER A 81 -7.66 -11.12 -14.23
N GLU A 82 -6.34 -10.99 -14.28
CA GLU A 82 -5.50 -11.21 -15.46
C GLU A 82 -4.41 -12.24 -15.16
N LEU A 83 -4.03 -13.04 -16.15
CA LEU A 83 -2.98 -14.05 -16.03
C LEU A 83 -1.72 -13.51 -16.72
N ARG A 84 -0.73 -13.09 -15.92
CA ARG A 84 0.52 -12.51 -16.42
C ARG A 84 1.54 -13.62 -16.66
N ARG A 85 2.10 -13.67 -17.89
CA ARG A 85 3.26 -14.52 -18.17
C ARG A 85 4.54 -13.74 -17.86
N LEU A 86 5.35 -14.28 -16.95
CA LEU A 86 6.69 -13.82 -16.65
C LEU A 86 7.68 -14.82 -17.24
N ALA A 87 8.56 -14.35 -18.12
CA ALA A 87 9.64 -15.17 -18.64
C ALA A 87 10.94 -14.76 -17.93
N ALA A 88 11.62 -15.72 -17.32
CA ALA A 88 12.94 -15.53 -16.74
C ALA A 88 13.95 -16.52 -17.37
N PRO A 89 15.20 -16.08 -17.63
CA PRO A 89 16.25 -16.99 -18.07
C PRO A 89 16.53 -18.02 -16.97
N LEU A 90 16.56 -19.31 -17.36
CA LEU A 90 16.79 -20.43 -16.43
C LEU A 90 18.18 -20.44 -15.79
N SER A 91 19.16 -19.82 -16.45
CA SER A 91 20.54 -19.77 -15.97
C SER A 91 21.21 -18.45 -16.36
N THR A 92 22.09 -17.96 -15.49
CA THR A 92 23.00 -16.84 -15.78
C THR A 92 24.26 -17.29 -16.52
N GLU A 93 24.49 -18.60 -16.64
CA GLU A 93 25.61 -19.17 -17.39
C GLU A 93 25.17 -19.48 -18.82
N GLY A 94 25.94 -18.98 -19.79
CA GLY A 94 25.54 -18.88 -21.18
C GLY A 94 25.16 -20.20 -21.86
N ALA A 95 24.25 -20.04 -22.83
CA ALA A 95 23.79 -21.02 -23.82
C ALA A 95 22.92 -22.17 -23.29
N ALA A 96 21.68 -21.84 -22.92
CA ALA A 96 20.53 -22.70 -23.16
C ALA A 96 19.28 -21.85 -23.39
N GLU A 97 18.58 -22.07 -24.51
CA GLU A 97 17.28 -21.45 -24.87
C GLU A 97 16.12 -21.94 -24.00
N ASP A 98 16.40 -22.27 -22.74
CA ASP A 98 15.40 -22.77 -21.83
C ASP A 98 14.92 -21.57 -21.01
N THR A 99 13.66 -21.18 -21.22
CA THR A 99 13.01 -20.11 -20.46
C THR A 99 11.96 -20.72 -19.55
N LEU A 100 12.00 -20.37 -18.25
CA LEU A 100 10.89 -20.70 -17.36
C LEU A 100 9.78 -19.70 -17.59
N ASP A 101 8.66 -20.19 -18.11
CA ASP A 101 7.41 -19.46 -18.13
C ASP A 101 6.69 -19.63 -16.80
N VAL A 102 6.63 -18.56 -16.01
CA VAL A 102 5.85 -18.49 -14.78
C VAL A 102 4.57 -17.73 -15.07
N TYR A 103 3.44 -18.37 -14.82
CA TYR A 103 2.12 -17.74 -14.94
C TYR A 103 1.66 -17.27 -13.56
N LEU A 104 1.42 -15.97 -13.44
CA LEU A 104 0.97 -15.33 -12.21
C LEU A 104 -0.45 -14.81 -12.38
N SER A 105 -1.39 -15.32 -11.58
CA SER A 105 -2.71 -14.74 -11.47
C SER A 105 -2.61 -13.40 -10.75
N THR A 106 -3.22 -12.38 -11.33
CA THR A 106 -3.29 -11.04 -10.77
C THR A 106 -4.73 -10.58 -10.74
N ARG A 107 -5.09 -9.75 -9.76
CA ARG A 107 -6.36 -9.03 -9.71
C ARG A 107 -6.14 -7.56 -10.01
N VAL A 108 -7.06 -6.96 -10.74
CA VAL A 108 -7.06 -5.54 -11.07
C VAL A 108 -8.02 -4.82 -10.13
N LEU A 109 -7.51 -3.80 -9.43
CA LEU A 109 -8.30 -2.86 -8.64
C LEU A 109 -8.39 -1.51 -9.37
N ARG A 110 -9.56 -0.88 -9.37
CA ARG A 110 -9.80 0.41 -10.05
C ARG A 110 -10.49 1.41 -9.13
N CYS A 111 -10.00 2.64 -9.17
CA CYS A 111 -10.65 3.81 -8.58
C CYS A 111 -11.52 4.52 -9.62
N SER A 112 -12.60 5.17 -9.20
CA SER A 112 -13.49 5.95 -10.09
C SER A 112 -12.79 7.12 -10.78
N CYS A 113 -11.65 7.59 -10.26
CA CYS A 113 -10.84 8.62 -10.89
C CYS A 113 -10.01 8.12 -12.09
N GLY A 114 -10.08 6.83 -12.42
CA GLY A 114 -9.32 6.19 -13.50
C GLY A 114 -7.99 5.57 -13.09
N PHE A 115 -7.54 5.77 -11.84
CA PHE A 115 -6.36 5.06 -11.32
C PHE A 115 -6.63 3.56 -11.21
N GLN A 116 -5.65 2.74 -11.59
CA GLN A 116 -5.72 1.28 -11.47
C GLN A 116 -4.42 0.71 -10.91
N MET A 117 -4.55 -0.45 -10.29
CA MET A 117 -3.43 -1.21 -9.73
C MET A 117 -3.67 -2.70 -9.90
N GLU A 118 -2.60 -3.41 -10.21
CA GLU A 118 -2.58 -4.87 -10.28
C GLU A 118 -1.91 -5.44 -9.04
N LEU A 119 -2.49 -6.49 -8.48
CA LEU A 119 -1.95 -7.20 -7.33
C LEU A 119 -1.89 -8.69 -7.66
N PRO A 120 -0.80 -9.40 -7.30
CA PRO A 120 -0.79 -10.85 -7.27
C PRO A 120 -1.97 -11.41 -6.45
N GLU A 121 -2.53 -12.54 -6.89
CA GLU A 121 -3.46 -13.36 -6.10
C GLU A 121 -2.71 -14.29 -5.13
#